data_AF-A0A8J3N2M9-F1
#
_entry.id   AF-A0A8J3N2M9-F1
#
_cell.length_a   1.000
_cell.length_b   1.000
_cell.length_c   1.000
_cell.angle_alpha   90.00
_cell.angle_beta   90.00
_cell.angle_gamma   90.00
#
_symmetry.space_group_name_H-M   'P 1'
#
loop_
_entity.id
_entity.type
_entity.pdbx_description
1 polymer ?
#
loop_
_entity_poly.entity_id
_entity_poly.type
_entity_poly.pdbx_seq_one_letter_code
_entity_poly.pdbx_strand_id
1 'polypeptide(L)'
;MPRLLRKRLLPNQVSQFQKALLDAFDPISFDNMLQVDFGHRRESLYFGNFHMPDRVLGVINAVEDRSWTAELLLAAIHARPDDLELQEFASQFGLAYTKHSKKAFERIIYESHSMLDPDVWIKSLAELLPRVCRISYTSLGNNRITGTGFLVAPYIVMTNYHVMEDVIHNPALASRVRLRFDYKEDLDGNVLSSGTPYQLAHEWDYDHSEYSPIDTMPYPGGNVPESEQLDYALLCVKGTPGKDHVQNLSSTTRGWITLPDDVNLVPNTPLAILQYPGIPNLMLAIETSGIMTTNSNLTRVRYSTNTVEGSSGAPCFDADWNLIALHHCGDPKYENFYKPQYNQGIPIIAICDLLNKRGKPLHLTN
;
A
#
# COMPACT_ATOMS: atom_id res chain seq x y z
N MET A 1 -0.51 -12.65 -10.72
CA MET A 1 0.32 -13.08 -11.86
C MET A 1 1.18 -11.90 -12.29
N PRO A 2 2.52 -12.01 -12.25
CA PRO A 2 3.39 -10.94 -12.73
C PRO A 2 3.29 -10.87 -14.25
N ARG A 3 2.70 -9.79 -14.76
CA ARG A 3 2.69 -9.47 -16.20
C ARG A 3 3.87 -8.58 -16.51
N LEU A 4 4.64 -8.92 -17.53
CA LEU A 4 5.61 -7.99 -18.13
C LEU A 4 4.85 -6.76 -18.62
N LEU A 5 5.19 -5.58 -18.10
CA LEU A 5 4.54 -4.29 -18.39
C LEU A 5 4.76 -3.80 -19.84
N ARG A 6 5.35 -4.59 -20.75
CA ARG A 6 5.56 -4.25 -22.16
C ARG A 6 4.82 -5.21 -23.11
N LYS A 7 4.20 -4.62 -24.14
CA LYS A 7 3.65 -5.31 -25.31
C LYS A 7 4.80 -5.97 -26.09
N ARG A 8 4.93 -7.30 -25.97
CA ARG A 8 5.89 -8.19 -26.67
C ARG A 8 7.38 -7.89 -26.46
N LEU A 9 8.20 -8.94 -26.56
CA LEU A 9 9.65 -8.87 -26.63
C LEU A 9 10.09 -8.17 -27.93
N LEU A 10 11.12 -7.33 -27.83
CA LEU A 10 11.80 -6.79 -29.01
C LEU A 10 12.57 -7.91 -29.75
N PRO A 11 12.85 -7.77 -31.07
CA PRO A 11 13.53 -8.81 -31.84
C PRO A 11 14.85 -9.30 -31.24
N ASN A 12 15.65 -8.37 -30.68
CA ASN A 12 16.89 -8.71 -29.98
C ASN A 12 16.66 -9.49 -28.67
N GLN A 13 15.56 -9.20 -27.96
CA GLN A 13 15.19 -9.90 -26.74
C GLN A 13 14.66 -11.31 -27.04
N VAL A 14 13.93 -11.49 -28.15
CA VAL A 14 13.52 -12.82 -28.62
C VAL A 14 14.75 -13.67 -28.93
N SER A 15 15.74 -13.14 -29.64
CA SER A 15 16.98 -13.86 -29.92
C SER A 15 17.78 -14.19 -28.66
N GLN A 16 17.86 -13.26 -27.71
CA GLN A 16 18.53 -13.48 -26.42
C GLN A 16 17.83 -14.58 -25.61
N PHE A 17 16.50 -14.54 -25.54
CA PHE A 17 15.73 -15.56 -24.80
C PHE A 17 15.82 -16.94 -25.45
N GLN A 18 15.74 -16.98 -26.79
CA GLN A 18 15.91 -18.21 -27.56
C GLN A 18 17.29 -18.83 -27.30
N LYS A 19 18.36 -18.02 -27.29
CA LYS A 19 19.71 -18.48 -26.98
C LYS A 19 19.79 -19.05 -25.57
N ALA A 20 19.31 -18.33 -24.56
CA ALA A 20 19.34 -18.79 -23.17
C ALA A 20 18.59 -20.12 -22.98
N LEU A 21 17.44 -20.30 -23.65
CA LEU A 21 16.71 -21.57 -23.61
C LEU A 21 17.43 -22.71 -24.34
N LEU A 22 18.13 -22.43 -25.44
CA LEU A 22 18.91 -23.43 -26.17
C LEU A 22 20.15 -23.88 -25.41
N ASP A 23 20.78 -22.96 -24.69
CA ASP A 23 21.97 -23.25 -23.88
C ASP A 23 21.58 -24.02 -22.59
N ALA A 24 20.41 -23.74 -22.02
CA ALA A 24 19.94 -24.35 -20.78
C ALA A 24 19.26 -25.73 -20.94
N PHE A 25 18.73 -26.05 -22.12
CA PHE A 25 17.90 -27.24 -22.34
C PHE A 25 18.21 -28.02 -23.62
N ASP A 26 18.36 -29.34 -23.49
CA ASP A 26 18.22 -30.28 -24.60
C ASP A 26 16.73 -30.48 -24.97
N PRO A 27 16.40 -31.07 -26.14
CA PRO A 27 15.02 -31.23 -26.59
C PRO A 27 14.09 -31.98 -25.63
N ILE A 28 14.60 -32.98 -24.92
CA ILE A 28 13.79 -33.78 -23.98
C ILE A 28 13.55 -32.96 -22.71
N SER A 29 14.60 -32.33 -22.19
CA SER A 29 14.52 -31.53 -20.98
C SER A 29 13.68 -30.26 -21.16
N PHE A 30 13.68 -29.67 -22.37
CA PHE A 30 12.84 -28.54 -22.73
C PHE A 30 11.35 -28.93 -22.75
N ASP A 31 11.01 -30.04 -23.42
CA ASP A 31 9.63 -30.52 -23.48
C ASP A 31 9.11 -30.90 -22.07
N ASN A 32 9.99 -31.46 -21.23
CA ASN A 32 9.68 -31.73 -19.82
C ASN A 32 9.44 -30.45 -19.02
N MET A 33 10.25 -29.40 -19.20
CA MET A 33 10.04 -28.10 -18.54
C MET A 33 8.70 -27.49 -18.96
N LEU A 34 8.35 -27.57 -20.26
CA LEU A 34 7.06 -27.09 -20.74
C LEU A 34 5.90 -27.84 -20.05
N GLN A 35 6.00 -29.15 -19.94
CA GLN A 35 4.92 -29.95 -19.37
C GLN A 35 4.82 -29.83 -17.86
N VAL A 36 5.95 -29.84 -17.15
CA VAL A 36 6.00 -29.96 -15.68
C VAL A 36 5.99 -28.59 -15.01
N ASP A 37 6.81 -27.65 -15.49
CA ASP A 37 7.02 -26.35 -14.85
C ASP A 37 6.11 -25.28 -15.46
N PHE A 38 5.92 -25.30 -16.78
CA PHE A 38 5.04 -24.35 -17.48
C PHE A 38 3.58 -24.84 -17.55
N GLY A 39 3.32 -26.14 -17.35
CA GLY A 39 1.97 -26.72 -17.32
C GLY A 39 1.32 -26.93 -18.69
N HIS A 40 2.08 -26.84 -19.79
CA HIS A 40 1.58 -27.00 -21.16
C HIS A 40 2.42 -28.02 -21.95
N ARG A 41 1.77 -28.92 -22.68
CA ARG A 41 2.49 -29.80 -23.61
C ARG A 41 3.00 -28.99 -24.79
N ARG A 42 4.19 -29.30 -25.30
CA ARG A 42 4.75 -28.66 -26.50
C ARG A 42 3.75 -28.65 -27.65
N GLU A 43 3.07 -29.76 -27.89
CA GLU A 43 2.06 -29.90 -28.94
C GLU A 43 0.94 -28.85 -28.82
N SER A 44 0.55 -28.47 -27.60
CA SER A 44 -0.48 -27.44 -27.39
C SER A 44 -0.02 -26.02 -27.73
N LEU A 45 1.30 -25.81 -27.80
CA LEU A 45 1.93 -24.52 -28.07
C LEU A 45 2.42 -24.43 -29.52
N TYR A 46 3.08 -25.49 -30.00
CA TYR A 46 3.72 -25.53 -31.31
C TYR A 46 3.88 -26.98 -31.82
N PHE A 47 3.25 -27.28 -32.96
CA PHE A 47 3.29 -28.59 -33.63
C PHE A 47 4.40 -28.72 -34.70
N GLY A 48 5.24 -27.70 -34.90
CA GLY A 48 6.21 -27.66 -36.01
C GLY A 48 7.52 -28.42 -35.75
N ASN A 49 8.59 -27.98 -36.44
CA ASN A 49 9.83 -28.71 -36.71
C ASN A 49 10.49 -29.41 -35.50
N PHE A 50 11.13 -30.57 -35.74
CA PHE A 50 11.85 -31.32 -34.70
C PHE A 50 13.20 -30.69 -34.33
N HIS A 51 13.74 -29.82 -35.19
CA HIS A 51 14.98 -29.09 -34.97
C HIS A 51 14.81 -28.08 -33.82
N MET A 52 15.72 -28.14 -32.85
CA MET A 52 15.56 -27.53 -31.53
C MET A 52 15.47 -25.98 -31.57
N PRO A 53 16.34 -25.26 -32.30
CA PRO A 53 16.18 -23.81 -32.49
C PRO A 53 14.80 -23.36 -33.00
N ASP A 54 14.25 -24.05 -33.99
CA ASP A 54 12.94 -23.70 -34.57
C ASP A 54 11.80 -24.01 -33.60
N ARG A 55 11.94 -25.09 -32.85
CA ARG A 55 11.00 -25.49 -31.79
C ARG A 55 10.94 -24.45 -30.68
N VAL A 56 12.09 -24.02 -30.15
CA VAL A 56 12.17 -23.00 -29.09
C VAL A 56 11.56 -21.68 -29.58
N LEU A 57 11.91 -21.24 -30.78
CA LEU A 57 11.36 -20.02 -31.36
C LEU A 57 9.84 -20.10 -31.58
N GLY A 58 9.36 -21.24 -32.07
CA GLY A 58 7.93 -21.50 -32.24
C GLY A 58 7.16 -21.40 -30.93
N VAL A 59 7.73 -21.94 -29.84
CA VAL A 59 7.14 -21.83 -28.50
C VAL A 59 7.18 -20.39 -27.98
N ILE A 60 8.30 -19.67 -28.12
CA ILE A 60 8.40 -18.25 -27.72
C ILE A 60 7.31 -17.42 -28.40
N ASN A 61 7.16 -17.57 -29.72
CA ASN A 61 6.12 -16.83 -30.46
C ASN A 61 4.71 -17.19 -29.97
N ALA A 62 4.45 -18.47 -29.71
CA ALA A 62 3.15 -18.95 -29.24
C ALA A 62 2.80 -18.50 -27.81
N VAL A 63 3.80 -18.26 -26.95
CA VAL A 63 3.56 -17.71 -25.61
C VAL A 63 3.47 -16.18 -25.64
N GLU A 64 4.23 -15.51 -26.52
CA GLU A 64 4.14 -14.06 -26.76
C GLU A 64 2.75 -13.66 -27.24
N ASP A 65 2.16 -14.44 -28.16
CA ASP A 65 0.78 -14.24 -28.64
C ASP A 65 -0.26 -14.33 -27.52
N ARG A 66 0.04 -15.11 -26.47
CA ARG A 66 -0.82 -15.35 -25.33
C ARG A 66 -0.44 -14.50 -24.11
N SER A 67 0.59 -13.65 -24.22
CA SER A 67 1.15 -12.87 -23.12
C SER A 67 1.63 -13.73 -21.94
N TRP A 68 2.23 -14.90 -22.23
CA TRP A 68 2.73 -15.88 -21.24
C TRP A 68 4.26 -15.94 -21.14
N THR A 69 4.93 -14.88 -21.56
CA THR A 69 6.39 -14.87 -21.67
C THR A 69 7.08 -14.81 -20.32
N ALA A 70 6.50 -14.10 -19.34
CA ALA A 70 6.99 -14.14 -17.96
C ALA A 70 6.85 -15.55 -17.38
N GLU A 71 5.74 -16.20 -17.63
CA GLU A 71 5.42 -17.53 -17.14
C GLU A 71 6.36 -18.58 -17.73
N LEU A 72 6.68 -18.48 -19.03
CA LEU A 72 7.67 -19.35 -19.67
C LEU A 72 9.08 -19.10 -19.11
N LEU A 73 9.46 -17.83 -18.91
CA LEU A 73 10.76 -17.47 -18.35
C LEU A 73 10.91 -17.97 -16.90
N LEU A 74 9.87 -17.82 -16.08
CA LEU A 74 9.85 -18.33 -14.71
C LEU A 74 9.90 -19.86 -14.67
N ALA A 75 9.19 -20.55 -15.57
CA ALA A 75 9.25 -22.01 -15.69
C ALA A 75 10.66 -22.48 -16.08
N ALA A 76 11.31 -21.78 -17.01
CA ALA A 76 12.68 -22.07 -17.42
C ALA A 76 13.68 -21.87 -16.26
N ILE A 77 13.56 -20.77 -15.52
CA ILE A 77 14.39 -20.49 -14.34
C ILE A 77 14.14 -21.51 -13.22
N HIS A 78 12.89 -21.91 -13.00
CA HIS A 78 12.57 -22.94 -12.01
C HIS A 78 13.20 -24.28 -12.36
N ALA A 79 13.20 -24.66 -13.64
CA ALA A 79 13.81 -25.90 -14.12
C ALA A 79 15.35 -25.84 -14.19
N ARG A 80 15.94 -24.64 -14.34
CA ARG A 80 17.39 -24.39 -14.42
C ARG A 80 17.79 -23.22 -13.53
N PRO A 81 17.75 -23.41 -12.20
CA PRO A 81 17.92 -22.33 -11.24
C PRO A 81 19.33 -21.74 -11.19
N ASP A 82 20.33 -22.46 -11.69
CA ASP A 82 21.74 -22.03 -11.69
C ASP A 82 22.20 -21.50 -13.06
N ASP A 83 21.30 -21.37 -14.04
CA ASP A 83 21.64 -20.89 -15.39
C ASP A 83 21.75 -19.35 -15.41
N LEU A 84 22.97 -18.86 -15.59
CA LEU A 84 23.28 -17.43 -15.53
C LEU A 84 22.63 -16.64 -16.68
N GLU A 85 22.48 -17.22 -17.88
CA GLU A 85 21.91 -16.50 -19.02
C GLU A 85 20.39 -16.29 -18.84
N LEU A 86 19.68 -17.28 -18.29
CA LEU A 86 18.27 -17.14 -17.93
C LEU A 86 18.05 -16.13 -16.80
N GLN A 87 18.93 -16.12 -15.79
CA GLN A 87 18.87 -15.14 -14.70
C GLN A 87 19.16 -13.71 -15.18
N GLU A 88 20.20 -13.53 -16.01
CA GLU A 88 20.53 -12.24 -16.61
C GLU A 88 19.38 -11.74 -17.47
N PHE A 89 18.74 -12.61 -18.27
CA PHE A 89 17.58 -12.24 -19.05
C PHE A 89 16.39 -11.82 -18.18
N ALA A 90 16.08 -12.54 -17.09
CA ALA A 90 15.02 -12.17 -16.15
C ALA A 90 15.26 -10.87 -15.40
N SER A 91 16.51 -10.56 -15.06
CA SER A 91 16.88 -9.30 -14.41
C SER A 91 16.51 -8.07 -15.23
N GLN A 92 16.50 -8.17 -16.57
CA GLN A 92 16.07 -7.08 -17.48
C GLN A 92 14.60 -6.69 -17.29
N PHE A 93 13.81 -7.54 -16.64
CA PHE A 93 12.39 -7.36 -16.44
C PHE A 93 12.00 -7.22 -14.96
N GLY A 94 12.97 -7.05 -14.06
CA GLY A 94 12.72 -6.91 -12.63
C GLY A 94 12.25 -8.20 -11.93
N LEU A 95 12.46 -9.36 -12.56
CA LEU A 95 12.22 -10.67 -11.95
C LEU A 95 13.49 -11.11 -11.23
N ALA A 96 13.62 -10.80 -9.93
CA ALA A 96 14.76 -11.26 -9.14
C ALA A 96 14.59 -12.75 -8.77
N TYR A 97 15.51 -13.62 -9.21
CA TYR A 97 15.54 -15.02 -8.80
C TYR A 97 16.45 -15.19 -7.58
N THR A 98 15.91 -15.61 -6.44
CA THR A 98 16.72 -15.99 -5.27
C THR A 98 16.91 -17.52 -5.21
N LYS A 99 18.16 -17.94 -5.13
CA LYS A 99 18.60 -19.35 -5.15
C LYS A 99 18.11 -20.09 -3.90
N HIS A 100 17.10 -20.94 -4.02
CA HIS A 100 16.67 -21.82 -2.91
C HIS A 100 17.34 -23.20 -3.00
N SER A 101 18.17 -23.53 -1.99
CA SER A 101 18.84 -24.82 -1.88
C SER A 101 17.87 -25.98 -1.64
N LYS A 102 18.03 -27.07 -2.39
CA LYS A 102 17.30 -28.34 -2.24
C LYS A 102 17.51 -28.99 -0.87
N LYS A 103 16.55 -28.78 0.04
CA LYS A 103 15.97 -29.72 1.04
C LYS A 103 15.34 -28.89 2.18
N ALA A 104 14.20 -28.28 1.90
CA ALA A 104 13.32 -27.78 2.94
C ALA A 104 11.91 -28.27 2.58
N PHE A 105 11.22 -28.89 3.53
CA PHE A 105 9.79 -29.20 3.39
C PHE A 105 8.94 -27.92 3.33
N GLU A 106 9.55 -26.78 3.64
CA GLU A 106 8.96 -25.46 3.69
C GLU A 106 9.17 -24.75 2.34
N ARG A 107 8.07 -24.25 1.78
CA ARG A 107 8.06 -23.47 0.53
C ARG A 107 7.54 -22.07 0.84
N ILE A 108 8.26 -21.03 0.43
CA ILE A 108 7.79 -19.65 0.47
C ILE A 108 6.84 -19.48 -0.74
N ILE A 109 5.59 -19.11 -0.48
CA ILE A 109 4.54 -19.02 -1.52
C ILE A 109 4.46 -17.59 -2.09
N TYR A 110 4.87 -16.58 -1.33
CA TYR A 110 4.91 -15.17 -1.73
C TYR A 110 6.12 -14.48 -1.07
N GLU A 111 6.99 -13.83 -1.86
CA GLU A 111 8.15 -13.07 -1.34
C GLU A 111 7.73 -11.84 -0.53
N SER A 112 6.51 -11.33 -0.72
CA SER A 112 5.93 -10.22 0.04
C SER A 112 5.52 -10.57 1.48
N HIS A 113 5.65 -11.84 1.87
CA HIS A 113 5.41 -12.31 3.23
C HIS A 113 6.73 -12.69 3.88
N SER A 114 7.68 -11.75 3.91
CA SER A 114 8.87 -11.83 4.76
C SER A 114 8.44 -12.36 6.13
N MET A 115 9.12 -13.39 6.63
CA MET A 115 8.85 -13.87 7.99
C MET A 115 9.06 -12.67 8.93
N LEU A 116 7.98 -12.26 9.60
CA LEU A 116 8.02 -11.15 10.52
C LEU A 116 8.72 -11.61 11.80
N ASP A 117 9.74 -10.87 12.23
CA ASP A 117 10.27 -11.02 13.57
C ASP A 117 9.19 -10.53 14.55
N PRO A 118 8.61 -11.40 15.40
CA PRO A 118 7.48 -11.03 16.24
C PRO A 118 7.86 -9.96 17.26
N ASP A 119 9.09 -9.94 17.75
CA ASP A 119 9.53 -8.97 18.76
C ASP A 119 9.71 -7.59 18.12
N VAL A 120 10.30 -7.53 16.92
CA VAL A 120 10.41 -6.29 16.15
C VAL A 120 9.03 -5.78 15.77
N TRP A 121 8.15 -6.65 15.27
CA TRP A 121 6.83 -6.27 14.81
C TRP A 121 5.94 -5.73 15.94
N ILE A 122 5.94 -6.40 17.12
CA ILE A 122 5.20 -5.95 18.31
C ILE A 122 5.76 -4.64 18.84
N LYS A 123 7.10 -4.50 18.87
CA LYS A 123 7.75 -3.25 19.31
C LYS A 123 7.37 -2.08 18.40
N SER A 124 7.48 -2.25 17.08
CA SER A 124 7.10 -1.22 16.09
C SER A 124 5.64 -0.84 16.23
N LEU A 125 4.74 -1.82 16.39
CA LEU A 125 3.33 -1.54 16.66
C LEU A 125 3.16 -0.72 17.95
N ALA A 126 3.77 -1.14 19.06
CA ALA A 126 3.68 -0.43 20.34
C ALA A 126 4.17 1.03 20.25
N GLU A 127 5.17 1.30 19.42
CA GLU A 127 5.66 2.66 19.13
C GLU A 127 4.72 3.47 18.23
N LEU A 128 3.97 2.82 17.33
CA LEU A 128 3.01 3.47 16.44
C LEU A 128 1.68 3.82 17.10
N LEU A 129 1.15 2.95 17.98
CA LEU A 129 -0.14 3.15 18.65
C LEU A 129 -0.31 4.55 19.26
N PRO A 130 0.65 5.11 20.04
CA PRO A 130 0.49 6.43 20.63
C PRO A 130 0.65 7.58 19.62
N ARG A 131 1.05 7.32 18.37
CA ARG A 131 1.21 8.36 17.33
C ARG A 131 -0.09 8.66 16.59
N VAL A 132 -1.12 7.82 16.79
CA VAL A 132 -2.45 7.96 16.19
C VAL A 132 -3.40 8.59 17.20
N CYS A 133 -4.25 9.49 16.73
CA CYS A 133 -5.24 10.20 17.52
C CYS A 133 -6.62 10.13 16.88
N ARG A 134 -7.62 10.31 17.73
CA ARG A 134 -9.00 10.56 17.31
C ARG A 134 -9.21 12.06 17.18
N ILE A 135 -9.70 12.49 16.03
CA ILE A 135 -10.14 13.86 15.79
C ILE A 135 -11.64 13.93 16.05
N SER A 136 -12.08 14.97 16.77
CA SER A 136 -13.51 15.22 16.97
C SER A 136 -13.84 16.69 17.18
N TYR A 137 -15.00 17.11 16.68
CA TYR A 137 -15.61 18.42 16.94
C TYR A 137 -17.10 18.40 16.62
N THR A 138 -17.79 19.48 16.99
CA THR A 138 -19.19 19.70 16.62
C THR A 138 -19.25 20.80 15.55
N SER A 139 -19.78 20.43 14.38
CA SER A 139 -20.01 21.33 13.23
C SER A 139 -21.03 22.44 13.57
N LEU A 140 -21.21 23.40 12.67
CA LEU A 140 -22.24 24.45 12.81
C LEU A 140 -23.67 23.89 12.85
N GLY A 141 -23.91 22.77 12.16
CA GLY A 141 -25.20 22.06 12.15
C GLY A 141 -25.45 21.17 13.37
N ASN A 142 -24.62 21.26 14.42
CA ASN A 142 -24.64 20.38 15.60
C ASN A 142 -24.37 18.88 15.31
N ASN A 143 -23.89 18.55 14.11
CA ASN A 143 -23.42 17.21 13.81
C ASN A 143 -22.04 16.98 14.44
N ARG A 144 -21.87 15.85 15.11
CA ARG A 144 -20.58 15.44 15.66
C ARG A 144 -19.73 14.84 14.53
N ILE A 145 -18.62 15.50 14.23
CA ILE A 145 -17.63 15.01 13.28
C ILE A 145 -16.58 14.21 14.04
N THR A 146 -16.21 13.06 13.48
CA THR A 146 -15.13 12.21 14.00
C THR A 146 -14.27 11.71 12.86
N GLY A 147 -12.97 11.64 13.10
CA GLY A 147 -12.01 11.06 12.17
C GLY A 147 -10.79 10.53 12.91
N THR A 148 -9.85 10.02 12.15
CA THR A 148 -8.53 9.58 12.61
C THR A 148 -7.47 10.56 12.09
N GLY A 149 -6.42 10.78 12.88
CA GLY A 149 -5.22 11.48 12.41
C GLY A 149 -3.98 10.93 13.10
N PHE A 150 -2.81 11.27 12.60
CA PHE A 150 -1.54 10.78 13.15
C PHE A 150 -0.44 11.83 13.05
N LEU A 151 0.52 11.77 13.97
CA LEU A 151 1.65 12.70 13.98
C LEU A 151 2.63 12.39 12.86
N VAL A 152 3.01 13.40 12.09
CA VAL A 152 4.07 13.36 11.05
C VAL A 152 5.26 14.25 11.39
N ALA A 153 5.13 15.08 12.43
CA ALA A 153 6.19 15.88 13.03
C ALA A 153 5.89 16.09 14.53
N PRO A 154 6.78 16.72 15.33
CA PRO A 154 6.55 16.92 16.77
C PRO A 154 5.22 17.60 17.15
N TYR A 155 4.66 18.40 16.25
CA TYR A 155 3.42 19.16 16.45
C TYR A 155 2.49 19.19 15.22
N ILE A 156 2.76 18.38 14.19
CA ILE A 156 1.96 18.33 12.96
C ILE A 156 1.23 17.00 12.89
N VAL A 157 -0.10 17.06 12.79
CA VAL A 157 -0.98 15.89 12.57
C VAL A 157 -1.47 15.88 11.13
N MET A 158 -1.39 14.72 10.47
CA MET A 158 -2.02 14.46 9.18
C MET A 158 -3.40 13.81 9.38
N THR A 159 -4.38 14.24 8.59
CA THR A 159 -5.72 13.63 8.46
C THR A 159 -6.28 13.93 7.06
N ASN A 160 -7.55 13.64 6.78
CA ASN A 160 -8.17 14.04 5.52
C ASN A 160 -8.66 15.50 5.51
N TYR A 161 -8.68 16.10 4.33
CA TYR A 161 -9.30 17.41 4.12
C TYR A 161 -10.79 17.36 4.48
N HIS A 162 -11.54 16.36 4.01
CA HIS A 162 -12.98 16.28 4.29
C HIS A 162 -13.31 16.13 5.79
N VAL A 163 -12.38 15.62 6.62
CA VAL A 163 -12.54 15.59 8.09
C VAL A 163 -12.47 17.00 8.68
N MET A 164 -11.76 17.91 8.02
CA MET A 164 -11.49 19.28 8.48
C MET A 164 -12.17 20.36 7.64
N GLU A 165 -12.91 19.98 6.59
CA GLU A 165 -13.50 20.87 5.59
C GLU A 165 -14.34 21.98 6.22
N ASP A 166 -15.22 21.63 7.16
CA ASP A 166 -16.04 22.61 7.89
C ASP A 166 -15.17 23.65 8.63
N VAL A 167 -14.05 23.21 9.20
CA VAL A 167 -13.14 24.05 10.00
C VAL A 167 -12.27 24.92 9.09
N ILE A 168 -11.85 24.40 7.94
CA ILE A 168 -11.14 25.16 6.90
C ILE A 168 -12.03 26.28 6.37
N HIS A 169 -13.29 25.97 6.03
CA HIS A 169 -14.26 26.97 5.60
C HIS A 169 -14.73 27.91 6.71
N ASN A 170 -14.73 27.46 7.97
CA ASN A 170 -15.14 28.24 9.14
C ASN A 170 -14.12 28.17 10.28
N PRO A 171 -13.00 28.92 10.21
CA PRO A 171 -11.90 28.82 11.18
C PRO A 171 -12.28 29.07 12.65
N ALA A 172 -13.42 29.73 12.91
CA ALA A 172 -13.98 29.87 14.27
C ALA A 172 -14.25 28.51 14.96
N LEU A 173 -14.47 27.44 14.19
CA LEU A 173 -14.65 26.09 14.70
C LEU A 173 -13.35 25.45 15.21
N ALA A 174 -12.17 25.98 14.87
CA ALA A 174 -10.89 25.39 15.25
C ALA A 174 -10.74 25.20 16.77
N SER A 175 -11.29 26.14 17.56
CA SER A 175 -11.32 26.07 19.03
C SER A 175 -12.12 24.87 19.58
N ARG A 176 -13.01 24.27 18.78
CA ARG A 176 -13.82 23.10 19.13
C ARG A 176 -13.13 21.79 18.81
N VAL A 177 -12.11 21.80 17.96
CA VAL A 177 -11.38 20.60 17.54
C VAL A 177 -10.58 20.04 18.70
N ARG A 178 -10.72 18.72 18.90
CA ARG A 178 -9.96 17.94 19.87
C ARG A 178 -9.27 16.80 19.15
N LEU A 179 -7.96 16.71 19.35
CA LEU A 179 -7.13 15.59 18.93
C LEU A 179 -6.81 14.78 20.19
N ARG A 180 -7.43 13.62 20.35
CA ARG A 180 -7.26 12.80 21.57
C ARG A 180 -6.41 11.58 21.27
N PHE A 181 -5.29 11.46 21.99
CA PHE A 181 -4.41 10.30 21.96
C PHE A 181 -4.66 9.39 23.16
N ASP A 182 -4.15 8.17 23.12
CA ASP A 182 -4.02 7.24 24.26
C ASP A 182 -5.35 6.84 24.94
N TYR A 183 -6.49 7.06 24.28
CA TYR A 183 -7.79 6.66 24.82
C TYR A 183 -7.92 5.14 24.82
N LYS A 184 -8.37 4.57 25.94
CA LYS A 184 -8.60 3.13 26.06
C LYS A 184 -9.73 2.82 27.04
N GLU A 185 -10.67 2.00 26.58
CA GLU A 185 -11.70 1.33 27.38
C GLU A 185 -11.52 -0.18 27.29
N ASP A 186 -11.90 -0.91 28.35
CA ASP A 186 -12.02 -2.36 28.32
C ASP A 186 -13.32 -2.82 27.63
N LEU A 187 -13.55 -4.13 27.60
CA LEU A 187 -14.75 -4.73 26.98
C LEU A 187 -16.05 -4.41 27.74
N ASP A 188 -15.96 -4.06 29.02
CA ASP A 188 -17.09 -3.69 29.87
C ASP A 188 -17.39 -2.17 29.81
N GLY A 189 -16.59 -1.42 29.03
CA GLY A 189 -16.71 0.03 28.89
C GLY A 189 -16.06 0.83 30.02
N ASN A 190 -15.26 0.20 30.88
CA ASN A 190 -14.50 0.93 31.89
C ASN A 190 -13.34 1.64 31.22
N VAL A 191 -13.24 2.95 31.48
CA VAL A 191 -12.14 3.78 30.96
C VAL A 191 -10.84 3.40 31.67
N LEU A 192 -9.98 2.67 30.95
CA LEU A 192 -8.62 2.32 31.39
C LEU A 192 -7.66 3.51 31.25
N SER A 193 -7.90 4.35 30.24
CA SER A 193 -7.17 5.60 30.01
C SER A 193 -8.12 6.60 29.35
N SER A 194 -8.28 7.77 29.97
CA SER A 194 -9.10 8.87 29.44
C SER A 194 -8.48 9.58 28.23
N GLY A 195 -7.22 9.24 27.92
CA GLY A 195 -6.45 9.80 26.84
C GLY A 195 -5.99 11.24 27.09
N THR A 196 -5.07 11.71 26.24
CA THR A 196 -4.52 13.07 26.30
C THR A 196 -5.14 13.92 25.19
N PRO A 197 -6.00 14.91 25.53
CA PRO A 197 -6.58 15.79 24.53
C PRO A 197 -5.64 16.96 24.20
N TYR A 198 -5.49 17.24 22.91
CA TYR A 198 -4.81 18.42 22.37
C TYR A 198 -5.80 19.27 21.57
N GLN A 199 -5.41 20.53 21.37
CA GLN A 199 -6.15 21.52 20.60
C GLN A 199 -5.29 21.98 19.43
N LEU A 200 -5.94 22.53 18.41
CA LEU A 200 -5.26 23.21 17.31
C LEU A 200 -4.47 24.44 17.81
N ALA A 201 -3.36 24.75 17.14
CA ALA A 201 -2.61 25.98 17.35
C ALA A 201 -3.40 27.22 16.86
N HIS A 202 -2.85 28.42 17.03
CA HIS A 202 -3.47 29.62 16.47
C HIS A 202 -3.42 29.60 14.94
N GLU A 203 -2.23 29.39 14.38
CA GLU A 203 -2.00 29.10 12.96
C GLU A 203 -1.98 27.57 12.79
N TRP A 204 -3.17 27.00 12.63
CA TRP A 204 -3.34 25.55 12.65
C TRP A 204 -3.30 24.90 11.26
N ASP A 205 -3.72 25.61 10.20
CA ASP A 205 -3.77 25.07 8.84
C ASP A 205 -2.38 25.19 8.19
N TYR A 206 -1.60 24.11 8.25
CA TYR A 206 -0.24 24.10 7.72
C TYR A 206 -0.25 23.94 6.19
N ASP A 207 -1.02 22.97 5.70
CA ASP A 207 -1.28 22.72 4.27
C ASP A 207 -2.46 21.76 4.12
N HIS A 208 -3.21 21.86 3.02
CA HIS A 208 -4.26 20.92 2.70
C HIS A 208 -4.46 20.78 1.19
N SER A 209 -5.19 19.74 0.80
CA SER A 209 -5.54 19.43 -0.58
C SER A 209 -6.95 18.85 -0.60
N GLU A 210 -7.82 19.43 -1.44
CA GLU A 210 -9.22 19.00 -1.57
C GLU A 210 -9.34 17.56 -2.11
N TYR A 211 -10.47 16.92 -1.85
CA TYR A 211 -10.80 15.64 -2.50
C TYR A 211 -11.22 15.86 -3.96
N SER A 212 -11.20 14.79 -4.77
CA SER A 212 -11.68 14.87 -6.14
C SER A 212 -13.18 14.57 -6.20
N PRO A 213 -13.97 15.30 -7.01
CA PRO A 213 -15.35 14.90 -7.30
C PRO A 213 -15.45 13.48 -7.86
N ILE A 214 -14.38 12.99 -8.52
CA ILE A 214 -14.28 11.63 -9.07
C ILE A 214 -14.40 10.56 -7.96
N ASP A 215 -13.90 10.84 -6.75
CA ASP A 215 -13.95 9.89 -5.62
C ASP A 215 -15.39 9.56 -5.19
N THR A 216 -16.33 10.46 -5.45
CA THR A 216 -17.75 10.28 -5.12
C THR A 216 -18.58 9.70 -6.27
N MET A 217 -17.98 9.46 -7.44
CA MET A 217 -18.70 8.93 -8.60
C MET A 217 -18.78 7.40 -8.55
N PRO A 218 -19.98 6.78 -8.55
CA PRO A 218 -20.12 5.32 -8.62
C PRO A 218 -19.53 4.70 -9.90
N TYR A 219 -19.51 5.47 -10.99
CA TYR A 219 -19.05 5.06 -12.31
C TYR A 219 -18.13 6.13 -12.91
N PRO A 220 -16.88 6.27 -12.43
CA PRO A 220 -15.98 7.34 -12.88
C PRO A 220 -15.43 7.11 -14.30
N GLY A 221 -15.68 5.94 -14.89
CA GLY A 221 -15.14 5.55 -16.19
C GLY A 221 -13.61 5.43 -16.13
N GLY A 222 -12.93 6.05 -17.09
CA GLY A 222 -11.46 6.13 -17.12
C GLY A 222 -10.89 7.39 -16.47
N ASN A 223 -11.72 8.25 -15.86
CA ASN A 223 -11.25 9.48 -15.22
C ASN A 223 -10.51 9.16 -13.92
N VAL A 224 -9.45 9.92 -13.64
CA VAL A 224 -8.66 9.80 -12.42
C VAL A 224 -8.53 11.18 -11.74
N PRO A 225 -8.47 11.24 -10.40
CA PRO A 225 -8.21 12.49 -9.67
C PRO A 225 -6.97 13.22 -10.16
N GLU A 226 -7.03 14.55 -10.20
CA GLU A 226 -5.87 15.40 -10.51
C GLU A 226 -4.78 15.27 -9.43
N SER A 227 -3.52 15.58 -9.78
CA SER A 227 -2.39 15.41 -8.86
C SER A 227 -2.45 16.26 -7.59
N GLU A 228 -3.28 17.32 -7.59
CA GLU A 228 -3.49 18.20 -6.43
C GLU A 228 -4.79 17.91 -5.67
N GLN A 229 -5.52 16.85 -6.04
CA GLN A 229 -6.76 16.42 -5.37
C GLN A 229 -6.51 15.17 -4.52
N LEU A 230 -5.89 15.36 -3.36
CA LEU A 230 -5.33 14.30 -2.51
C LEU A 230 -6.01 14.20 -1.14
N ASP A 231 -7.06 14.97 -0.87
CA ASP A 231 -7.89 14.86 0.34
C ASP A 231 -7.09 14.74 1.64
N TYR A 232 -6.08 15.57 1.85
CA TYR A 232 -5.31 15.61 3.10
C TYR A 232 -5.35 16.98 3.75
N ALA A 233 -5.15 17.01 5.06
CA ALA A 233 -4.89 18.21 5.83
C ALA A 233 -3.76 17.97 6.83
N LEU A 234 -2.84 18.93 6.93
CA LEU A 234 -1.77 19.00 7.91
C LEU A 234 -2.11 20.06 8.96
N LEU A 235 -2.22 19.62 10.20
CA LEU A 235 -2.73 20.42 11.31
C LEU A 235 -1.61 20.70 12.32
N CYS A 236 -1.29 21.97 12.53
CA CYS A 236 -0.45 22.40 13.65
C CYS A 236 -1.24 22.31 14.96
N VAL A 237 -0.71 21.53 15.89
CA VAL A 237 -1.29 21.27 17.21
C VAL A 237 -0.60 22.16 18.25
N LYS A 238 -1.35 22.65 19.24
CA LYS A 238 -0.79 23.41 20.34
C LYS A 238 0.14 22.52 21.19
N GLY A 239 1.36 22.99 21.43
CA GLY A 239 2.40 22.24 22.15
C GLY A 239 3.19 21.33 21.21
N THR A 240 3.79 20.27 21.75
CA THR A 240 4.59 19.30 20.99
C THR A 240 4.21 17.88 21.37
N PRO A 241 2.99 17.40 21.02
CA PRO A 241 2.50 16.08 21.39
C PRO A 241 3.48 14.94 21.08
N GLY A 242 4.27 15.05 20.00
CA GLY A 242 5.28 14.05 19.64
C GLY A 242 6.49 14.00 20.58
N LYS A 243 6.77 15.07 21.34
CA LYS A 243 7.84 15.12 22.37
C LYS A 243 7.32 14.84 23.78
N ASP A 244 6.01 14.73 23.96
CA ASP A 244 5.42 14.42 25.25
C ASP A 244 5.60 12.94 25.61
N HIS A 245 5.63 12.63 26.91
CA HIS A 245 5.64 11.27 27.40
C HIS A 245 4.25 10.63 27.28
N VAL A 246 4.21 9.36 26.90
CA VAL A 246 2.97 8.59 26.87
C VAL A 246 2.66 8.08 28.28
N GLN A 247 1.46 8.39 28.78
CA GLN A 247 1.02 7.88 30.08
C GLN A 247 1.07 6.34 30.09
N ASN A 248 1.64 5.76 31.15
CA ASN A 248 1.84 4.31 31.35
C ASN A 248 2.95 3.64 30.52
N LEU A 249 3.69 4.36 29.68
CA LEU A 249 4.94 3.90 29.05
C LEU A 249 6.12 4.70 29.63
N SER A 250 6.63 4.25 30.78
CA SER A 250 7.74 4.91 31.47
C SER A 250 8.99 4.92 30.58
N SER A 251 9.47 6.12 30.22
CA SER A 251 10.71 6.48 29.50
C SER A 251 10.68 6.72 27.99
N THR A 252 9.55 6.56 27.30
CA THR A 252 9.46 6.87 25.85
C THR A 252 8.66 8.14 25.57
N THR A 253 9.20 8.99 24.70
CA THR A 253 8.44 10.08 24.06
C THR A 253 7.53 9.48 23.00
N ARG A 254 6.37 10.09 22.75
CA ARG A 254 5.37 9.62 21.77
C ARG A 254 5.94 9.39 20.37
N GLY A 255 6.78 10.30 19.89
CA GLY A 255 7.32 10.31 18.54
C GLY A 255 6.29 10.71 17.48
N TRP A 256 6.65 10.49 16.22
CA TRP A 256 5.83 10.73 15.03
C TRP A 256 6.18 9.69 13.95
N ILE A 257 5.31 9.57 12.96
CA ILE A 257 5.51 8.69 11.80
C ILE A 257 6.33 9.47 10.78
N THR A 258 7.48 8.93 10.39
CA THR A 258 8.33 9.54 9.37
C THR A 258 7.70 9.29 8.01
N LEU A 259 7.60 10.34 7.19
CA LEU A 259 7.14 10.19 5.81
C LEU A 259 8.24 9.50 4.98
N PRO A 260 7.91 8.47 4.20
CA PRO A 260 8.89 7.76 3.42
C PRO A 260 9.27 8.52 2.15
N ASP A 261 10.47 8.23 1.64
CA ASP A 261 10.93 8.73 0.33
C ASP A 261 10.42 7.88 -0.85
N ASP A 262 10.01 6.63 -0.59
CA ASP A 262 9.46 5.69 -1.57
C ASP A 262 8.43 4.77 -0.91
N VAL A 263 7.47 4.26 -1.70
CA VAL A 263 6.45 3.32 -1.21
C VAL A 263 6.21 2.19 -2.18
N ASN A 264 6.03 1.00 -1.61
CA ASN A 264 5.73 -0.19 -2.39
C ASN A 264 4.23 -0.52 -2.35
N LEU A 265 3.52 -0.28 -3.45
CA LEU A 265 2.07 -0.51 -3.58
C LEU A 265 1.78 -1.70 -4.50
N VAL A 266 2.35 -2.87 -4.19
CA VAL A 266 2.19 -4.08 -5.00
C VAL A 266 0.82 -4.72 -4.73
N PRO A 267 0.05 -5.11 -5.76
CA PRO A 267 -1.17 -5.89 -5.58
C PRO A 267 -0.93 -7.22 -4.84
N ASN A 268 -1.90 -7.61 -4.02
CA ASN A 268 -1.95 -8.82 -3.19
C ASN A 268 -0.91 -8.87 -2.06
N THR A 269 -0.40 -7.72 -1.61
CA THR A 269 0.45 -7.63 -0.42
C THR A 269 -0.33 -7.18 0.80
N PRO A 270 0.20 -7.41 2.03
CA PRO A 270 -0.48 -7.00 3.25
C PRO A 270 -0.75 -5.51 3.33
N LEU A 271 -1.87 -5.15 3.97
CA LEU A 271 -2.18 -3.78 4.34
C LEU A 271 -2.80 -3.73 5.74
N ALA A 272 -2.17 -2.97 6.63
CA ALA A 272 -2.61 -2.74 7.99
C ALA A 272 -3.13 -1.29 8.15
N ILE A 273 -4.18 -1.10 8.95
CA ILE A 273 -4.77 0.23 9.22
C ILE A 273 -4.94 0.38 10.73
N LEU A 274 -4.38 1.46 11.28
CA LEU A 274 -4.63 1.90 12.67
C LEU A 274 -5.68 3.01 12.67
N GLN A 275 -6.86 2.75 13.23
CA GLN A 275 -8.04 3.61 13.03
C GLN A 275 -8.90 3.75 14.29
N TYR A 276 -9.67 4.83 14.36
CA TYR A 276 -10.76 5.01 15.33
C TYR A 276 -12.14 4.81 14.65
N PRO A 277 -12.61 3.55 14.50
CA PRO A 277 -13.77 3.20 13.67
C PRO A 277 -15.11 3.47 14.37
N GLY A 278 -15.44 4.74 14.62
CA GLY A 278 -16.73 5.15 15.19
C GLY A 278 -16.92 4.82 16.68
N ILE A 279 -16.02 4.02 17.23
CA ILE A 279 -15.90 3.69 18.65
C ILE A 279 -14.75 4.49 19.30
N PRO A 280 -14.72 4.57 20.64
CA PRO A 280 -13.68 5.32 21.33
C PRO A 280 -12.26 4.74 21.24
N ASN A 281 -12.15 3.42 21.03
CA ASN A 281 -10.88 2.69 21.04
C ASN A 281 -10.16 2.71 19.68
N LEU A 282 -8.83 2.77 19.73
CA LEU A 282 -7.97 2.54 18.57
C LEU A 282 -8.03 1.06 18.18
N MET A 283 -8.22 0.77 16.90
CA MET A 283 -8.36 -0.56 16.35
C MET A 283 -7.33 -0.80 15.24
N LEU A 284 -6.89 -2.05 15.14
CA LEU A 284 -6.01 -2.54 14.08
C LEU A 284 -6.82 -3.45 13.15
N ALA A 285 -6.88 -3.09 11.87
CA ALA A 285 -7.36 -3.96 10.80
C ALA A 285 -6.18 -4.40 9.93
N ILE A 286 -6.06 -5.70 9.64
CA ILE A 286 -5.00 -6.25 8.79
C ILE A 286 -5.63 -7.20 7.78
N GLU A 287 -5.26 -7.04 6.52
CA GLU A 287 -5.46 -8.05 5.48
C GLU A 287 -4.11 -8.46 4.92
N THR A 288 -3.84 -9.76 4.82
CA THR A 288 -2.54 -10.30 4.35
C THR A 288 -2.37 -10.20 2.83
N SER A 289 -3.45 -9.92 2.11
CA SER A 289 -3.49 -9.63 0.67
C SER A 289 -4.39 -8.42 0.42
N GLY A 290 -4.16 -7.35 1.18
CA GLY A 290 -5.04 -6.17 1.23
C GLY A 290 -4.96 -5.28 -0.01
N ILE A 291 -3.76 -5.01 -0.56
CA ILE A 291 -3.61 -4.08 -1.70
C ILE A 291 -4.20 -4.70 -2.97
N MET A 292 -5.08 -3.98 -3.67
CA MET A 292 -5.72 -4.45 -4.90
C MET A 292 -5.10 -3.85 -6.14
N THR A 293 -5.04 -2.51 -6.23
CA THR A 293 -4.52 -1.79 -7.40
C THR A 293 -4.28 -0.33 -7.09
N THR A 294 -3.41 0.32 -7.86
CA THR A 294 -3.29 1.78 -7.94
C THR A 294 -3.92 2.29 -9.24
N ASN A 295 -4.27 3.58 -9.28
CA ASN A 295 -4.65 4.24 -10.53
C ASN A 295 -3.41 4.71 -11.32
N SER A 296 -3.62 5.10 -12.59
CA SER A 296 -2.54 5.37 -13.54
C SER A 296 -1.59 6.51 -13.16
N ASN A 297 -2.06 7.48 -12.37
CA ASN A 297 -1.25 8.61 -11.90
C ASN A 297 -0.88 8.54 -10.41
N LEU A 298 -1.05 7.37 -9.79
CA LEU A 298 -0.69 7.09 -8.39
C LEU A 298 -1.32 8.05 -7.36
N THR A 299 -2.47 8.65 -7.68
CA THR A 299 -3.21 9.47 -6.71
C THR A 299 -4.11 8.63 -5.81
N ARG A 300 -4.42 7.38 -6.18
CA ARG A 300 -5.27 6.46 -5.41
C ARG A 300 -4.70 5.04 -5.38
N VAL A 301 -4.85 4.40 -4.23
CA VAL A 301 -4.68 2.96 -4.04
C VAL A 301 -5.99 2.37 -3.50
N ARG A 302 -6.42 1.23 -4.04
CA ARG A 302 -7.58 0.47 -3.57
C ARG A 302 -7.11 -0.77 -2.84
N TYR A 303 -7.84 -1.13 -1.78
CA TYR A 303 -7.56 -2.30 -0.95
C TYR A 303 -8.84 -2.91 -0.37
N SER A 304 -8.76 -4.14 0.13
CA SER A 304 -9.89 -4.87 0.73
C SER A 304 -9.98 -4.75 2.26
N THR A 305 -9.01 -4.10 2.92
CA THR A 305 -8.99 -3.96 4.39
C THR A 305 -10.19 -3.17 4.88
N ASN A 306 -10.88 -3.71 5.89
CA ASN A 306 -12.12 -3.16 6.42
C ASN A 306 -11.91 -1.80 7.12
N THR A 307 -12.83 -0.88 6.84
CA THR A 307 -12.96 0.42 7.50
C THR A 307 -14.44 0.72 7.71
N VAL A 308 -14.74 1.62 8.63
CA VAL A 308 -16.09 2.14 8.89
C VAL A 308 -16.02 3.64 9.18
N GLU A 309 -17.16 4.30 9.38
CA GLU A 309 -17.21 5.71 9.77
C GLU A 309 -16.27 6.03 10.94
N GLY A 310 -15.54 7.16 10.85
CA GLY A 310 -14.48 7.56 11.78
C GLY A 310 -13.07 7.11 11.40
N SER A 311 -12.94 6.18 10.44
CA SER A 311 -11.64 5.71 9.94
C SER A 311 -10.94 6.71 9.00
N SER A 312 -11.67 7.68 8.45
CA SER A 312 -11.11 8.74 7.59
C SER A 312 -9.89 9.39 8.23
N GLY A 313 -8.78 9.41 7.50
CA GLY A 313 -7.51 9.98 7.92
C GLY A 313 -6.60 8.98 8.65
N ALA A 314 -6.99 7.70 8.71
CA ALA A 314 -6.17 6.65 9.28
C ALA A 314 -4.90 6.38 8.43
N PRO A 315 -3.74 6.19 9.08
CA PRO A 315 -2.53 5.73 8.40
C PRO A 315 -2.68 4.26 7.98
N CYS A 316 -2.31 3.97 6.74
CA CYS A 316 -2.21 2.63 6.19
C CYS A 316 -0.74 2.22 6.07
N PHE A 317 -0.42 1.01 6.50
CA PHE A 317 0.93 0.47 6.55
C PHE A 317 1.08 -0.81 5.73
N ASP A 318 2.29 -1.10 5.27
CA ASP A 318 2.68 -2.41 4.78
C ASP A 318 2.94 -3.40 5.94
N ALA A 319 3.46 -4.59 5.62
CA ALA A 319 3.74 -5.65 6.60
C ALA A 319 4.82 -5.26 7.64
N ASP A 320 5.72 -4.35 7.26
CA ASP A 320 6.88 -3.91 8.05
C ASP A 320 6.62 -2.59 8.78
N TRP A 321 5.35 -2.15 8.84
CA TRP A 321 4.92 -0.91 9.46
C TRP A 321 5.42 0.37 8.76
N ASN A 322 5.79 0.31 7.48
CA ASN A 322 6.06 1.50 6.70
C ASN A 322 4.74 2.17 6.30
N LEU A 323 4.62 3.47 6.49
CA LEU A 323 3.45 4.24 6.06
C LEU A 323 3.39 4.25 4.54
N ILE A 324 2.29 3.77 3.94
CA ILE A 324 2.15 3.68 2.48
C ILE A 324 0.99 4.51 1.93
N ALA A 325 -0.05 4.77 2.75
CA ALA A 325 -1.21 5.54 2.32
C ALA A 325 -1.96 6.19 3.48
N LEU A 326 -2.84 7.14 3.14
CA LEU A 326 -3.84 7.76 4.00
C LEU A 326 -5.23 7.23 3.60
N HIS A 327 -5.96 6.55 4.50
CA HIS A 327 -7.33 6.13 4.20
C HIS A 327 -8.24 7.35 4.05
N HIS A 328 -9.13 7.36 3.04
CA HIS A 328 -10.05 8.50 2.84
C HIS A 328 -11.48 8.15 2.46
N CYS A 329 -11.75 7.07 1.73
CA CYS A 329 -13.12 6.71 1.36
C CYS A 329 -13.27 5.21 1.07
N GLY A 330 -14.53 4.76 1.02
CA GLY A 330 -14.93 3.45 0.56
C GLY A 330 -15.52 3.49 -0.85
N ASP A 331 -15.89 2.33 -1.37
CA ASP A 331 -16.64 2.20 -2.63
C ASP A 331 -17.89 3.13 -2.65
N PRO A 332 -17.97 4.11 -3.57
CA PRO A 332 -19.03 5.13 -3.57
C PRO A 332 -20.39 4.61 -4.06
N LYS A 333 -20.52 3.30 -4.35
CA LYS A 333 -21.78 2.68 -4.77
C LYS A 333 -22.68 2.38 -3.57
N TYR A 334 -23.75 3.16 -3.44
CA TYR A 334 -24.76 3.02 -2.38
C TYR A 334 -26.07 2.36 -2.85
N GLU A 335 -26.00 1.45 -3.83
CA GLU A 335 -27.19 0.75 -4.34
C GLU A 335 -27.72 -0.28 -3.33
N ASN A 336 -29.05 -0.49 -3.29
CA ASN A 336 -29.67 -1.48 -2.41
C ASN A 336 -29.09 -2.88 -2.68
N PHE A 337 -28.68 -3.60 -1.63
CA PHE A 337 -28.04 -4.92 -1.69
C PHE A 337 -26.65 -4.96 -2.35
N TYR A 338 -26.04 -3.81 -2.65
CA TYR A 338 -24.65 -3.75 -3.07
C TYR A 338 -23.72 -3.93 -1.88
N LYS A 339 -22.75 -4.84 -2.02
CA LYS A 339 -21.65 -4.97 -1.07
C LYS A 339 -20.46 -4.16 -1.58
N PRO A 340 -19.93 -3.20 -0.79
CA PRO A 340 -18.72 -2.47 -1.14
C PRO A 340 -17.59 -3.41 -1.56
N GLN A 341 -16.92 -3.12 -2.68
CA GLN A 341 -15.90 -4.00 -3.24
C GLN A 341 -14.47 -3.62 -2.83
N TYR A 342 -14.26 -2.38 -2.39
CA TYR A 342 -12.95 -1.88 -1.99
C TYR A 342 -13.09 -0.71 -1.01
N ASN A 343 -12.03 -0.49 -0.25
CA ASN A 343 -11.69 0.80 0.34
C ASN A 343 -10.59 1.46 -0.48
N GLN A 344 -10.43 2.76 -0.31
CA GLN A 344 -9.49 3.57 -1.05
C GLN A 344 -8.68 4.44 -0.10
N GLY A 345 -7.41 4.63 -0.45
CA GLY A 345 -6.52 5.58 0.20
C GLY A 345 -5.72 6.38 -0.81
N ILE A 346 -5.06 7.40 -0.28
CA ILE A 346 -4.16 8.29 -0.99
C ILE A 346 -2.73 7.77 -0.76
N PRO A 347 -1.99 7.37 -1.79
CA PRO A 347 -0.57 7.05 -1.64
C PRO A 347 0.18 8.18 -0.96
N ILE A 348 0.90 7.89 0.13
CA ILE A 348 1.59 8.93 0.90
C ILE A 348 2.63 9.67 0.05
N ILE A 349 3.23 8.98 -0.93
CA ILE A 349 4.20 9.56 -1.86
C ILE A 349 3.59 10.68 -2.71
N ALA A 350 2.31 10.59 -3.09
CA ALA A 350 1.64 11.65 -3.82
C ALA A 350 1.49 12.92 -2.97
N ILE A 351 1.25 12.76 -1.66
CA ILE A 351 1.20 13.86 -0.69
C ILE A 351 2.59 14.46 -0.53
N CYS A 352 3.64 13.64 -0.35
CA CYS A 352 5.02 14.09 -0.27
C CYS A 352 5.44 14.89 -1.52
N ASP A 353 5.13 14.39 -2.71
CA ASP A 353 5.41 15.05 -3.98
C ASP A 353 4.74 16.42 -4.09
N LEU A 354 3.47 16.53 -3.65
CA LEU A 354 2.75 17.80 -3.67
C LEU A 354 3.36 18.80 -2.68
N LEU A 355 3.69 18.36 -1.46
CA LEU A 355 4.34 19.18 -0.44
C LEU A 355 5.70 19.69 -0.92
N ASN A 356 6.49 18.83 -1.57
CA ASN A 356 7.76 19.20 -2.18
C ASN A 356 7.58 20.26 -3.29
N LYS A 357 6.60 20.08 -4.18
CA LYS A 357 6.27 21.07 -5.21
C LYS A 357 5.83 22.41 -4.61
N ARG A 358 5.14 22.39 -3.47
CA ARG A 358 4.71 23.59 -2.72
C ARG A 358 5.81 24.21 -1.85
N GLY A 359 7.01 23.64 -1.83
CA GLY A 359 8.13 24.14 -1.01
C GLY A 359 7.95 23.91 0.49
N LYS A 360 7.16 22.90 0.88
CA LYS A 360 6.86 22.52 2.27
C LYS A 360 7.33 21.09 2.59
N PRO A 361 8.59 20.71 2.32
CA PRO A 361 9.07 19.37 2.62
C PRO A 361 8.97 19.12 4.14
N LEU A 362 8.28 18.05 4.52
CA LEU A 362 8.26 17.56 5.89
C LEU A 362 9.46 16.61 6.11
N HIS A 363 10.67 17.06 5.81
CA HIS A 363 11.88 16.30 6.17
C HIS A 363 12.27 16.64 7.61
N LEU A 364 12.17 15.61 8.47
CA LEU A 364 12.82 15.44 9.77
C LEU A 364 13.42 16.71 10.39
N THR A 365 12.57 17.53 11.03
CA THR A 365 13.07 18.42 12.08
C THR A 365 13.31 17.56 13.32
N ASN A 366 14.57 17.15 13.50
CA ASN A 366 15.07 16.59 14.78
C ASN A 366 14.72 17.52 15.96
#